data_AF-A0A1Y5N5T9-F1
#
_entry.id   AF-A0A1Y5N5T9-F1
#
_cell.length_a   1.000
_cell.length_b   1.000
_cell.length_c   1.000
_cell.angle_alpha   90.00
_cell.angle_beta   90.00
_cell.angle_gamma   90.00
#
_symmetry.space_group_name_H-M   'P 1'
#
loop_
_entity.id
_entity.type
_entity.pdbx_description
1 polymer ?
#
loop_
_entity_poly.entity_id
_entity_poly.type
_entity_poly.pdbx_seq_one_letter_code
_entity_poly.pdbx_strand_id
1 'polypeptide(L)'
;MTNQEANELIAVFKRVKEVNFVLDKINFHVKTIELEAEDERLKDISLLFDISTSKKQSKRKTLQLRANKNTHLLRNDFYSVHTNPPFNENTAPDDETLRLLMQKYSDARLKLGAHLHVYIDGYDDKWAFPISEFKLSECDDNFLAQIEQFCTYGRIKIKIERALF
;
A
#
# COMPACT_ATOMS: atom_id res chain seq x y z
N MET A 1 -0.10 -9.33 -14.20
CA MET A 1 0.66 -9.92 -13.10
C MET A 1 -0.31 -10.84 -12.41
N THR A 2 0.08 -12.07 -12.09
CA THR A 2 -0.83 -12.99 -11.40
C THR A 2 -0.95 -12.59 -9.92
N ASN A 3 -2.01 -13.05 -9.24
CA ASN A 3 -2.13 -12.88 -7.78
C ASN A 3 -0.93 -13.48 -7.04
N GLN A 4 -0.40 -14.61 -7.51
CA GLN A 4 0.77 -15.25 -6.92
C GLN A 4 2.03 -14.37 -7.03
N GLU A 5 2.29 -13.80 -8.21
CA GLU A 5 3.41 -12.88 -8.43
C GLU A 5 3.29 -11.62 -7.55
N ALA A 6 2.09 -11.04 -7.49
CA ALA A 6 1.83 -9.87 -6.65
C ALA A 6 2.07 -10.17 -5.16
N ASN A 7 1.57 -11.32 -4.69
CA ASN A 7 1.77 -11.77 -3.31
C ASN A 7 3.24 -12.05 -2.99
N GLU A 8 4.00 -12.64 -3.91
CA GLU A 8 5.45 -12.82 -3.76
C GLU A 8 6.16 -11.47 -3.65
N LEU A 9 5.82 -10.50 -4.51
CA LEU A 9 6.37 -9.15 -4.45
C LEU A 9 5.95 -8.41 -3.17
N ILE A 10 4.74 -8.59 -2.65
CA ILE A 10 4.34 -8.00 -1.36
C ILE A 10 5.13 -8.65 -0.21
N ALA A 11 5.30 -9.97 -0.24
CA ALA A 11 5.94 -10.74 0.83
C ALA A 11 7.48 -10.68 0.81
N VAL A 12 8.15 -10.31 -0.27
CA VAL A 12 9.62 -10.21 -0.25
C VAL A 12 10.07 -9.00 0.59
N PHE A 13 11.17 -9.13 1.33
CA PHE A 13 11.80 -7.96 1.94
C PHE A 13 12.36 -7.04 0.87
N LYS A 14 12.19 -5.74 1.08
CA LYS A 14 12.62 -4.69 0.16
C LYS A 14 13.44 -3.69 0.95
N ARG A 15 14.43 -3.08 0.31
CA ARG A 15 15.21 -1.99 0.90
C ARG A 15 15.26 -0.82 -0.07
N VAL A 16 15.48 0.37 0.47
CA VAL A 16 15.72 1.56 -0.36
C VAL A 16 17.00 1.36 -1.16
N LYS A 17 16.93 1.64 -2.47
CA LYS A 17 18.06 1.47 -3.38
C LYS A 17 19.16 2.52 -3.17
N GLU A 18 18.79 3.72 -2.77
CA GLU A 18 19.74 4.79 -2.45
C GLU A 18 20.45 4.48 -1.11
N VAL A 19 21.77 4.30 -1.20
CA VAL A 19 22.63 4.02 -0.05
C VAL A 19 22.62 5.23 0.89
N ASN A 20 22.28 5.01 2.16
CA ASN A 20 22.12 6.03 3.21
C ASN A 20 20.87 6.93 3.09
N PHE A 21 19.87 6.55 2.31
CA PHE A 21 18.60 7.28 2.32
C PHE A 21 18.00 7.34 3.73
N VAL A 22 17.56 8.54 4.13
CA VAL A 22 16.82 8.78 5.36
C VAL A 22 15.57 9.58 5.02
N LEU A 23 14.43 9.13 5.52
CA LEU A 23 13.21 9.95 5.54
C LEU A 23 13.23 10.80 6.80
N ASP A 24 13.77 12.02 6.70
CA ASP A 24 13.98 12.96 7.81
C ASP A 24 12.88 14.02 7.92
N LYS A 25 12.23 14.36 6.80
CA LYS A 25 11.21 15.41 6.72
C LYS A 25 10.06 15.01 5.80
N ILE A 26 8.83 15.26 6.25
CA ILE A 26 7.61 15.15 5.43
C ILE A 26 7.12 16.55 5.06
N ASN A 27 7.96 17.30 4.33
CA ASN A 27 7.64 18.64 3.81
C ASN A 27 7.32 18.60 2.30
N PHE A 28 6.90 17.46 1.79
CA PHE A 28 6.60 17.21 0.40
C PHE A 28 5.13 16.87 0.19
N HIS A 29 4.65 17.11 -1.03
CA HIS A 29 3.33 16.65 -1.46
C HIS A 29 3.37 15.23 -2.03
N VAL A 30 4.47 14.89 -2.72
CA VAL A 30 4.71 13.55 -3.25
C VAL A 30 6.20 13.28 -3.13
N LYS A 31 6.55 12.10 -2.63
CA LYS A 31 7.90 11.55 -2.63
C LYS A 31 7.81 10.13 -3.15
N THR A 32 8.58 9.83 -4.19
CA THR A 32 8.78 8.49 -4.72
C THR A 32 10.16 8.00 -4.29
N ILE A 33 10.24 6.78 -3.80
CA ILE A 33 11.46 6.13 -3.31
C ILE A 33 11.64 4.84 -4.10
N GLU A 34 12.78 4.68 -4.77
CA GLU A 34 13.12 3.43 -5.45
C GLU A 34 13.50 2.37 -4.41
N LEU A 35 12.93 1.18 -4.59
CA LEU A 35 13.22 0.01 -3.78
C LEU A 35 13.89 -1.07 -4.63
N GLU A 36 14.65 -1.93 -3.96
CA GLU A 36 15.13 -3.19 -4.50
C GLU A 36 14.69 -4.34 -3.61
N ALA A 37 14.32 -5.46 -4.24
CA ALA A 37 14.03 -6.68 -3.52
C ALA A 37 15.33 -7.27 -2.96
N GLU A 38 15.29 -7.83 -1.75
CA GLU A 38 16.44 -8.55 -1.19
C GLU A 38 16.61 -9.95 -1.78
N ASP A 39 15.59 -10.46 -2.47
CA ASP A 39 15.69 -11.71 -3.24
C ASP A 39 16.30 -11.42 -4.62
N GLU A 40 17.47 -11.99 -4.87
CA GLU A 40 18.23 -11.84 -6.12
C GLU A 40 17.43 -12.23 -7.37
N ARG A 41 16.46 -13.15 -7.25
CA ARG A 41 15.60 -13.56 -8.36
C ARG A 41 14.68 -12.44 -8.85
N LEU A 42 14.42 -11.45 -7.99
CA LEU A 42 13.50 -10.34 -8.20
C LEU A 42 14.21 -8.99 -8.39
N LYS A 43 15.55 -8.97 -8.45
CA LYS A 43 16.35 -7.73 -8.48
C LYS A 43 16.04 -6.79 -9.64
N ASP A 44 15.59 -7.35 -10.77
CA ASP A 44 15.31 -6.59 -12.00
C ASP A 44 13.88 -6.03 -12.02
N ILE A 45 13.05 -6.38 -11.03
CA ILE A 45 11.71 -5.82 -10.88
C ILE A 45 11.82 -4.40 -10.33
N SER A 46 11.26 -3.43 -11.07
CA SER A 46 11.15 -2.05 -10.59
C SER A 46 10.13 -1.99 -9.46
N LEU A 47 10.58 -1.65 -8.26
CA LEU A 47 9.74 -1.43 -7.08
C LEU A 47 9.82 0.03 -6.65
N LEU A 48 8.68 0.64 -6.38
CA LEU A 48 8.56 2.04 -5.97
C LEU A 48 7.68 2.14 -4.72
N PHE A 49 8.12 2.93 -3.74
CA PHE A 49 7.30 3.34 -2.62
C PHE A 49 6.99 4.83 -2.74
N ASP A 50 5.71 5.19 -2.83
CA ASP A 50 5.30 6.58 -2.83
C ASP A 50 4.59 6.97 -1.54
N ILE A 51 4.92 8.18 -1.10
CA ILE A 51 4.33 8.85 0.05
C ILE A 51 3.77 10.16 -0.47
N SER A 52 2.48 10.40 -0.24
CA SER A 52 1.85 11.63 -0.70
C SER A 52 0.88 12.24 0.30
N THR A 53 0.80 13.57 0.26
CA THR A 53 -0.14 14.39 1.01
C THR A 53 -0.85 15.33 0.04
N SER A 54 -2.17 15.47 0.20
CA SER A 54 -2.94 16.36 -0.67
C SER A 54 -2.65 17.82 -0.37
N LYS A 55 -2.37 18.60 -1.43
CA LYS A 55 -2.23 20.07 -1.37
C LYS A 55 -3.48 20.78 -0.84
N LYS A 56 -4.66 20.21 -1.11
CA LYS A 56 -5.96 20.85 -0.80
C LYS A 56 -6.57 20.37 0.52
N GLN A 57 -6.22 19.16 0.95
CA GLN A 57 -6.81 18.50 2.11
C GLN A 57 -5.70 17.77 2.87
N SER A 58 -5.07 18.43 3.84
CA SER A 58 -3.89 17.88 4.55
C SER A 58 -4.14 16.52 5.24
N LYS A 59 -5.40 16.21 5.58
CA LYS A 59 -5.81 14.90 6.11
C LYS A 59 -5.77 13.78 5.08
N ARG A 60 -5.90 14.09 3.78
CA ARG A 60 -5.86 13.11 2.71
C ARG A 60 -4.40 12.79 2.39
N LYS A 61 -4.02 11.55 2.66
CA LYS A 61 -2.68 11.01 2.51
C LYS A 61 -2.78 9.66 1.79
N THR A 62 -1.77 9.32 1.01
CA THR A 62 -1.69 8.04 0.32
C THR A 62 -0.29 7.48 0.45
N LEU A 63 -0.20 6.20 0.83
CA LEU A 63 1.01 5.39 0.85
C LEU A 63 0.83 4.26 -0.16
N GLN A 64 1.77 4.06 -1.08
CA GLN A 64 1.62 3.03 -2.10
C GLN A 64 2.92 2.32 -2.43
N LEU A 65 2.83 1.00 -2.57
CA LEU A 65 3.88 0.14 -3.11
C LEU A 65 3.49 -0.23 -4.54
N ARG A 66 4.35 0.09 -5.50
CA ARG A 66 4.16 -0.23 -6.91
C ARG A 66 5.25 -1.15 -7.43
N ALA A 67 4.88 -1.99 -8.39
CA ALA A 67 5.78 -2.77 -9.24
C ALA A 67 5.68 -2.33 -10.70
N ASN A 68 6.75 -2.54 -11.47
CA ASN A 68 6.80 -2.28 -12.91
C ASN A 68 6.29 -0.88 -13.29
N LYS A 69 6.62 0.10 -12.45
CA LYS A 69 6.18 1.50 -12.50
C LYS A 69 4.68 1.71 -12.26
N ASN A 70 3.76 0.95 -12.85
CA ASN A 70 2.33 1.30 -12.83
C ASN A 70 1.43 0.30 -12.09
N THR A 71 1.94 -0.86 -11.69
CA THR A 71 1.14 -1.86 -10.97
C THR A 71 1.11 -1.54 -9.48
N HIS A 72 -0.04 -1.12 -8.96
CA HIS A 72 -0.23 -0.87 -7.54
C HIS A 72 -0.42 -2.18 -6.79
N LEU A 73 0.61 -2.60 -6.04
CA LEU A 73 0.57 -3.82 -5.22
C LEU A 73 -0.26 -3.60 -3.94
N LEU A 74 0.03 -2.50 -3.26
CA LEU A 74 -0.66 -2.04 -2.06
C LEU A 74 -0.83 -0.53 -2.14
N ARG A 75 -2.00 -0.02 -1.77
CA ARG A 75 -2.23 1.42 -1.63
C ARG A 75 -3.12 1.69 -0.43
N ASN A 76 -2.57 2.33 0.59
CA ASN A 76 -3.32 2.77 1.75
C ASN A 76 -3.74 4.23 1.57
N ASP A 77 -5.05 4.48 1.50
CA ASP A 77 -5.64 5.80 1.38
C ASP A 77 -6.26 6.23 2.70
N PHE A 78 -5.90 7.43 3.16
CA PHE A 78 -6.46 8.06 4.34
C PHE A 78 -7.40 9.18 3.91
N TYR A 79 -8.55 9.30 4.60
CA TYR A 79 -9.54 10.35 4.37
C TYR A 79 -10.01 10.43 2.90
N SER A 80 -10.28 9.27 2.31
CA SER A 80 -10.77 9.09 0.94
C SER A 80 -12.07 8.27 0.94
N VAL A 81 -12.84 8.33 -0.14
CA VAL A 81 -14.04 7.49 -0.33
C VAL A 81 -13.75 6.50 -1.45
N HIS A 82 -14.18 5.26 -1.27
CA HIS A 82 -14.08 4.23 -2.29
C HIS A 82 -15.39 3.43 -2.38
N THR A 83 -15.66 2.86 -3.56
CA THR A 83 -16.79 1.95 -3.76
C THR A 83 -16.25 0.72 -4.46
N ASN A 84 -16.32 -0.41 -3.78
CA ASN A 84 -15.87 -1.67 -4.34
C ASN A 84 -16.78 -2.09 -5.50
N PRO A 85 -16.24 -2.79 -6.51
CA PRO A 85 -17.07 -3.41 -7.54
C PRO A 85 -17.91 -4.56 -6.95
N PRO A 86 -18.86 -5.10 -7.73
CA PRO A 86 -19.55 -6.34 -7.35
C PRO A 86 -18.58 -7.53 -7.36
N PHE A 87 -18.77 -8.43 -6.40
CA PHE A 87 -18.04 -9.69 -6.32
C PHE A 87 -18.39 -10.60 -7.51
N ASN A 88 -17.37 -11.24 -8.08
CA ASN A 88 -17.51 -12.22 -9.15
C ASN A 88 -16.60 -13.42 -8.87
N GLU A 89 -17.22 -14.58 -8.65
CA GLU A 89 -16.53 -15.84 -8.32
C GLU A 89 -15.52 -16.25 -9.39
N ASN A 90 -15.79 -15.99 -10.67
CA ASN A 90 -14.91 -16.40 -11.78
C ASN A 90 -13.60 -15.62 -11.84
N THR A 91 -13.53 -14.47 -11.16
CA THR A 91 -12.37 -13.58 -11.11
C THR A 91 -11.85 -13.42 -9.69
N ALA A 92 -12.38 -14.20 -8.74
CA ALA A 92 -11.92 -14.18 -7.36
C ALA A 92 -10.53 -14.87 -7.28
N PRO A 93 -9.64 -14.38 -6.41
CA PRO A 93 -8.37 -15.05 -6.15
C PRO A 93 -8.60 -16.37 -5.41
N ASP A 94 -7.67 -17.31 -5.57
CA ASP A 94 -7.66 -18.58 -4.82
C ASP A 94 -7.38 -18.39 -3.31
N ASP A 95 -6.89 -17.21 -2.91
CA ASP A 95 -6.74 -16.84 -1.50
C ASP A 95 -8.11 -16.74 -0.83
N GLU A 96 -8.44 -17.71 0.02
CA GLU A 96 -9.73 -17.80 0.69
C GLU A 96 -10.01 -16.59 1.60
N THR A 97 -8.99 -16.05 2.26
CA THR A 97 -9.16 -14.88 3.14
C THR A 97 -9.55 -13.66 2.33
N LEU A 98 -8.83 -13.42 1.23
CA LEU A 98 -9.11 -12.31 0.34
C LEU A 98 -10.47 -12.47 -0.36
N ARG A 99 -10.81 -13.70 -0.79
CA ARG A 99 -12.13 -14.01 -1.36
C ARG A 99 -13.26 -13.71 -0.38
N LEU A 100 -13.14 -14.10 0.89
CA LEU A 100 -14.13 -13.81 1.92
C LEU A 100 -14.28 -12.30 2.17
N LEU A 101 -13.17 -11.55 2.15
CA LEU A 101 -13.21 -10.09 2.24
C LEU A 101 -13.93 -9.47 1.03
N MET A 102 -13.63 -9.93 -0.19
CA MET A 102 -14.31 -9.43 -1.39
C MET A 102 -15.83 -9.70 -1.34
N GLN A 103 -16.26 -10.87 -0.87
CA GLN A 103 -17.68 -11.17 -0.67
C GLN A 103 -18.30 -10.24 0.38
N LYS A 104 -17.65 -10.10 1.54
CA LYS A 104 -18.12 -9.24 2.65
C LYS A 104 -18.28 -7.78 2.23
N TYR A 105 -17.38 -7.28 1.39
CA TYR A 105 -17.31 -5.88 0.99
C TYR A 105 -17.72 -5.63 -0.47
N SER A 106 -18.45 -6.56 -1.11
CA SER A 106 -19.04 -6.37 -2.44
C SER A 106 -19.97 -5.17 -2.46
N ASP A 107 -19.83 -4.30 -3.46
CA ASP A 107 -20.61 -3.06 -3.63
C ASP A 107 -20.56 -2.10 -2.42
N ALA A 108 -19.66 -2.35 -1.46
CA ALA A 108 -19.56 -1.57 -0.25
C ALA A 108 -18.96 -0.19 -0.55
N ARG A 109 -19.57 0.84 0.01
CA ARG A 109 -19.04 2.21 -0.01
C ARG A 109 -18.22 2.47 1.25
N LEU A 110 -16.90 2.45 1.13
CA LEU A 110 -15.97 2.87 2.17
C LEU A 110 -16.01 4.40 2.29
N LYS A 111 -16.42 4.90 3.45
CA LYS A 111 -16.49 6.34 3.75
C LYS A 111 -15.08 6.89 4.05
N LEU A 112 -14.99 8.12 4.58
CA LEU A 112 -13.76 8.88 4.84
C LEU A 112 -12.79 8.28 5.89
N GLY A 113 -12.82 6.96 6.12
CA GLY A 113 -11.84 6.25 6.94
C GLY A 113 -10.67 5.73 6.10
N ALA A 114 -9.67 5.19 6.79
CA ALA A 114 -8.53 4.58 6.12
C ALA A 114 -8.90 3.22 5.50
N HIS A 115 -8.44 2.98 4.27
CA HIS A 115 -8.63 1.70 3.59
C HIS A 115 -7.41 1.31 2.76
N LEU A 116 -7.13 0.01 2.77
CA LEU A 116 -6.04 -0.59 2.02
C LEU A 116 -6.60 -1.21 0.74
N HIS A 117 -6.14 -0.71 -0.38
CA HIS A 117 -6.24 -1.37 -1.67
C HIS A 117 -5.16 -2.44 -1.79
N VAL A 118 -5.56 -3.59 -2.32
CA VAL A 118 -4.68 -4.74 -2.57
C VAL A 118 -4.80 -5.09 -4.04
N TYR A 119 -3.68 -5.42 -4.68
CA TYR A 119 -3.70 -5.92 -6.05
C TYR A 119 -4.51 -7.22 -6.15
N ILE A 120 -5.45 -7.26 -7.09
CA ILE A 120 -6.18 -8.47 -7.45
C ILE A 120 -6.13 -8.59 -8.98
N ASP A 121 -5.64 -9.72 -9.48
CA ASP A 121 -5.59 -10.01 -10.92
C ASP A 121 -6.98 -9.85 -11.56
N GLY A 122 -7.05 -9.18 -12.70
CA GLY A 122 -8.29 -8.76 -13.35
C GLY A 122 -8.97 -7.50 -12.77
N TYR A 123 -8.58 -7.04 -11.58
CA TYR A 123 -9.11 -5.84 -10.93
C TYR A 123 -8.07 -4.74 -10.66
N ASP A 124 -6.78 -5.06 -10.70
CA ASP A 124 -5.70 -4.18 -10.24
C ASP A 124 -5.95 -3.70 -8.80
N ASP A 125 -5.93 -2.40 -8.53
CA ASP A 125 -6.16 -1.81 -7.21
C ASP A 125 -7.62 -1.34 -6.99
N LYS A 126 -8.57 -1.87 -7.75
CA LYS A 126 -9.99 -1.47 -7.65
C LYS A 126 -10.71 -1.98 -6.41
N TRP A 127 -10.14 -2.93 -5.69
CA TRP A 127 -10.69 -3.41 -4.41
C TRP A 127 -9.98 -2.76 -3.25
N ALA A 128 -10.74 -2.38 -2.23
CA ALA A 128 -10.20 -1.93 -0.96
C ALA A 128 -10.99 -2.49 0.21
N PHE A 129 -10.32 -2.53 1.37
CA PHE A 129 -10.90 -2.99 2.62
C PHE A 129 -10.49 -2.05 3.75
N PRO A 130 -11.31 -1.91 4.81
CA PRO A 130 -10.89 -1.19 6.01
C PRO A 130 -9.55 -1.72 6.50
N ILE A 131 -8.62 -0.83 6.86
CA ILE A 131 -7.26 -1.24 7.25
C ILE A 131 -7.24 -2.14 8.50
N SER A 132 -8.30 -2.10 9.31
CA SER A 132 -8.48 -2.97 10.48
C SER A 132 -8.55 -4.46 10.14
N GLU A 133 -8.99 -4.83 8.93
CA GLU A 133 -8.97 -6.22 8.44
C GLU A 133 -7.54 -6.77 8.35
N PHE A 134 -6.55 -5.88 8.23
CA PHE A 134 -5.12 -6.20 8.14
C PHE A 134 -4.37 -5.94 9.45
N LYS A 135 -5.09 -5.73 10.56
CA LYS A 135 -4.51 -5.37 11.88
C LYS A 135 -3.69 -4.08 11.85
N LEU A 136 -4.02 -3.17 10.93
CA LEU A 136 -3.47 -1.83 10.82
C LEU A 136 -4.39 -0.84 11.56
N SER A 137 -3.86 0.33 11.91
CA SER A 137 -4.59 1.36 12.65
C SER A 137 -4.43 2.73 11.99
N GLU A 138 -5.38 3.63 12.25
CA GLU A 138 -5.33 4.99 11.66
C GLU A 138 -4.25 5.88 12.31
N CYS A 139 -3.69 5.45 13.45
CA CYS A 139 -2.65 6.17 14.21
C CYS A 139 -2.98 7.64 14.53
N ASP A 140 -4.24 8.00 14.78
CA ASP A 140 -4.67 9.34 15.23
C ASP A 140 -4.03 10.51 14.45
N ASP A 141 -4.04 10.44 13.11
CA ASP A 141 -3.43 11.40 12.20
C ASP A 141 -1.88 11.50 12.24
N ASN A 142 -1.19 10.68 13.04
CA ASN A 142 0.27 10.58 13.06
C ASN A 142 0.79 9.92 11.76
N PHE A 143 1.16 10.75 10.79
CA PHE A 143 1.57 10.27 9.47
C PHE A 143 2.85 9.43 9.51
N LEU A 144 3.75 9.74 10.44
CA LEU A 144 5.00 8.98 10.56
C LEU A 144 4.71 7.54 11.03
N ALA A 145 3.83 7.38 12.01
CA ALA A 145 3.37 6.08 12.46
C ALA A 145 2.62 5.32 11.34
N GLN A 146 1.80 6.02 10.55
CA GLN A 146 1.13 5.45 9.37
C GLN A 146 2.15 4.93 8.34
N ILE A 147 3.23 5.69 8.08
CA ILE A 147 4.34 5.27 7.20
C ILE A 147 5.07 4.06 7.77
N GLU A 148 5.46 4.08 9.04
CA GLU A 148 6.14 2.97 9.72
C GLU A 148 5.30 1.69 9.64
N GLN A 149 3.99 1.79 9.90
CA GLN A 149 3.08 0.66 9.87
C GLN A 149 2.91 0.09 8.44
N PHE A 150 2.75 0.95 7.44
CA PHE A 150 2.67 0.54 6.04
C PHE A 150 3.97 -0.12 5.57
N CYS A 151 5.12 0.45 5.92
CA CYS A 151 6.42 -0.12 5.58
C CYS A 151 6.61 -1.49 6.23
N THR A 152 6.20 -1.64 7.49
CA THR A 152 6.24 -2.92 8.19
C THR A 152 5.37 -3.96 7.50
N TYR A 153 4.13 -3.60 7.15
CA TYR A 153 3.19 -4.48 6.45
C TYR A 153 3.71 -4.91 5.06
N GLY A 154 4.21 -3.95 4.27
CA GLY A 154 4.77 -4.19 2.93
C GLY A 154 6.22 -4.71 2.92
N ARG A 155 6.80 -5.00 4.10
CA ARG A 155 8.19 -5.46 4.29
C ARG A 155 9.24 -4.54 3.65
N ILE A 156 9.03 -3.23 3.75
CA ILE A 156 9.91 -2.17 3.25
C ILE A 156 10.84 -1.72 4.38
N LYS A 157 12.14 -1.91 4.19
CA LYS A 157 13.18 -1.41 5.09
C LYS A 157 13.59 -0.01 4.66
N ILE A 158 13.27 0.97 5.48
CA ILE A 158 13.57 2.38 5.29
C ILE A 158 14.03 2.99 6.61
N LYS A 159 15.08 3.81 6.58
CA LYS A 159 15.50 4.56 7.77
C LYS A 159 14.65 5.82 7.87
N ILE A 160 13.95 5.97 8.99
CA ILE A 160 13.09 7.11 9.27
C ILE A 160 13.69 7.86 10.45
N GLU A 161 13.97 9.14 10.28
CA GLU A 161 14.46 9.99 11.35
C GLU A 161 13.29 10.78 11.94
N ARG A 162 13.00 10.52 13.22
CA ARG A 162 12.00 11.29 13.96
C ARG A 162 12.62 12.65 14.24
N ALA A 163 12.32 13.64 13.40
CA ALA A 163 12.58 15.02 13.78
C ALA A 163 11.87 15.27 15.12
N LEU A 164 12.65 15.47 16.17
CA LEU A 164 12.19 16.00 17.44
C LEU A 164 11.67 17.40 17.13
N PHE A 165 10.36 17.53 16.91
CA PHE A 165 9.69 18.82 16.87
C PHE A 165 9.42 19.29 18.30
#